data_AF-A0A3D0IFR5-F1
#
_entry.id   AF-A0A3D0IFR5-F1
#
_cell.length_a   1.000
_cell.length_b   1.000
_cell.length_c   1.000
_cell.angle_alpha   90.00
_cell.angle_beta   90.00
_cell.angle_gamma   90.00
#
_symmetry.space_group_name_H-M   'P 1'
#
loop_
_entity.id
_entity.type
_entity.pdbx_description
1 polymer ?
#
loop_
_entity_poly.entity_id
_entity_poly.type
_entity_poly.pdbx_seq_one_letter_code
_entity_poly.pdbx_strand_id
1 'polypeptide(L)'
;MIKMRNRIGYSFDIFQIVDMNDGDQVEGEMMQIEQFVMAYGIEQDRIRALLPEGFESLRPVLRINTEIRDGKRAYIEFNTPVAHDGKRGWLNIAHWEGDQDGISFERKGDATTISSPFFHLEYKGVGIEGGCPAEKDNDGCFFRGEDPFFRPSESISSNKEFCDCAFEWRFHEGDAKGKSIGKTLPAFLQESKTRYERDELTPENAAAIPCNQVLGSYIVRFER
;
A
#
# COMPACT_ATOMS: atom_id res chain seq x y z
N MET A 1 21.70 7.84 -0.39
CA MET A 1 20.95 8.49 -1.48
C MET A 1 20.28 7.39 -2.30
N ILE A 2 19.08 7.00 -1.89
CA ILE A 2 18.28 6.00 -2.61
C ILE A 2 17.69 6.73 -3.82
N LYS A 3 17.97 6.21 -5.01
CA LYS A 3 17.59 6.84 -6.28
C LYS A 3 16.09 6.61 -6.48
N MET A 4 15.26 7.65 -6.37
CA MET A 4 13.91 7.61 -6.92
C MET A 4 14.04 7.34 -8.43
N ARG A 5 13.45 6.24 -8.90
CA ARG A 5 13.40 5.91 -10.32
C ARG A 5 11.97 5.59 -10.71
N ASN A 6 11.34 6.57 -11.35
CA ASN A 6 10.25 6.33 -12.27
C ASN A 6 10.83 5.64 -13.51
N ARG A 7 10.45 4.39 -13.74
CA ARG A 7 10.60 3.75 -15.06
C ARG A 7 9.56 2.65 -15.19
N ILE A 8 8.43 2.99 -15.80
CA ILE A 8 7.56 2.00 -16.43
C ILE A 8 8.15 1.78 -17.83
N GLY A 9 8.47 0.52 -18.12
CA GLY A 9 8.96 0.09 -19.41
C GLY A 9 8.89 -1.42 -19.44
N TYR A 10 7.67 -1.96 -19.54
CA TYR A 10 7.46 -3.34 -19.97
C TYR A 10 7.96 -3.43 -21.42
N SER A 11 9.22 -3.80 -21.61
CA SER A 11 9.71 -4.28 -22.89
C SER A 11 9.30 -5.74 -23.00
N PHE A 12 8.16 -5.99 -23.66
CA PHE A 12 7.89 -7.32 -24.20
C PHE A 12 8.93 -7.59 -25.28
N ASP A 13 9.88 -8.48 -24.98
CA ASP A 13 10.81 -8.99 -25.98
C ASP A 13 9.99 -9.70 -27.07
N ILE A 14 10.04 -9.12 -28.27
CA ILE A 14 9.49 -9.69 -29.50
C ILE A 14 10.35 -10.92 -29.86
N PHE A 15 9.88 -12.12 -29.50
CA PHE A 15 10.37 -13.35 -30.10
C PHE A 15 9.40 -13.85 -31.16
N GLN A 16 9.93 -13.85 -32.39
CA GLN A 16 9.60 -14.66 -33.57
C GLN A 16 8.13 -14.91 -33.91
N ILE A 17 7.73 -14.27 -35.02
CA ILE A 17 6.65 -14.73 -35.89
C ILE A 17 7.01 -16.14 -36.39
N VAL A 18 6.22 -17.12 -35.96
CA VAL A 18 5.99 -18.38 -36.67
C VAL A 18 4.48 -18.57 -36.71
N ASP A 19 3.91 -18.39 -37.90
CA ASP A 19 2.56 -18.85 -38.21
C ASP A 19 2.46 -20.35 -37.96
N MET A 20 1.42 -20.81 -37.26
CA MET A 20 0.55 -21.92 -37.65
C MET A 20 -0.49 -22.27 -36.56
N ASN A 21 -1.77 -22.16 -36.96
CA ASN A 21 -2.95 -22.99 -36.67
C ASN A 21 -3.43 -23.28 -35.24
N ASP A 22 -4.74 -23.04 -35.10
CA ASP A 22 -5.75 -23.72 -34.27
C ASP A 22 -5.55 -23.79 -32.75
N GLY A 23 -6.38 -23.00 -32.05
CA GLY A 23 -7.22 -23.60 -31.00
C GLY A 23 -6.72 -23.58 -29.56
N ASP A 24 -5.58 -22.98 -29.22
CA ASP A 24 -5.19 -22.80 -27.82
C ASP A 24 -5.53 -21.39 -27.33
N GLN A 25 -6.57 -21.30 -26.49
CA GLN A 25 -6.66 -20.19 -25.55
C GLN A 25 -5.44 -20.31 -24.63
N VAL A 26 -4.48 -19.39 -24.77
CA VAL A 26 -3.44 -19.21 -23.77
C VAL A 26 -4.16 -18.73 -22.51
N GLU A 27 -4.52 -19.68 -21.65
CA GLU A 27 -4.96 -19.41 -20.28
C GLU A 27 -3.78 -18.69 -19.61
N GLY A 28 -3.88 -17.37 -19.47
CA GLY A 28 -2.85 -16.59 -18.78
C GLY A 28 -2.73 -17.15 -17.37
N GLU A 29 -1.53 -17.55 -16.96
CA GLU A 29 -1.29 -18.08 -15.61
C GLU A 29 -1.78 -17.05 -14.58
N MET A 30 -2.78 -17.43 -13.78
CA MET A 30 -3.33 -16.58 -12.73
C MET A 30 -2.29 -16.40 -11.62
N MET A 31 -1.97 -15.16 -11.27
CA MET A 31 -0.98 -14.82 -10.27
C MET A 31 -1.58 -14.99 -8.86
N GLN A 32 -0.89 -15.73 -8.00
CA GLN A 32 -1.31 -15.90 -6.61
C GLN A 32 -0.84 -14.70 -5.79
N ILE A 33 -1.79 -13.96 -5.20
CA ILE A 33 -1.52 -12.79 -4.38
C ILE A 33 -1.84 -13.08 -2.93
N GLU A 34 -0.85 -12.91 -2.04
CA GLU A 34 -1.06 -12.75 -0.60
C GLU A 34 -0.86 -11.28 -0.25
N GLN A 35 -1.96 -10.55 -0.09
CA GLN A 35 -1.95 -9.13 0.21
C GLN A 35 -2.12 -8.91 1.72
N PHE A 36 -1.25 -8.07 2.28
CA PHE A 36 -1.29 -7.64 3.67
C PHE A 36 -1.50 -6.14 3.71
N VAL A 37 -2.54 -5.70 4.40
CA VAL A 37 -2.87 -4.29 4.52
C VAL A 37 -2.79 -3.88 5.97
N MET A 38 -2.14 -2.76 6.24
CA MET A 38 -2.23 -2.08 7.53
C MET A 38 -2.47 -0.58 7.35
N ALA A 39 -3.17 0.02 8.30
CA ALA A 39 -3.38 1.45 8.37
C ALA A 39 -3.00 1.97 9.75
N TYR A 40 -2.38 3.14 9.82
CA TYR A 40 -2.10 3.83 11.07
C TYR A 40 -2.62 5.26 11.05
N GLY A 41 -3.04 5.70 12.23
CA GLY A 41 -3.57 7.04 12.46
C GLY A 41 -2.44 8.05 12.56
N ILE A 42 -2.65 9.20 11.96
CA ILE A 42 -1.73 10.34 11.98
C ILE A 42 -2.47 11.63 12.40
N GLU A 43 -1.75 12.72 12.53
CA GLU A 43 -2.34 14.06 12.62
C GLU A 43 -2.71 14.54 11.20
N GLN A 44 -3.95 14.99 10.98
CA GLN A 44 -4.45 15.22 9.62
C GLN A 44 -3.88 16.48 8.96
N ASP A 45 -3.61 17.54 9.72
CA ASP A 45 -3.09 18.79 9.18
C ASP A 45 -1.67 18.62 8.62
N ARG A 46 -0.85 17.74 9.21
CA ARG A 46 0.46 17.36 8.63
C ARG A 46 0.33 16.75 7.24
N ILE A 47 -0.56 15.77 7.04
CA ILE A 47 -0.72 15.17 5.70
C ILE A 47 -1.36 16.16 4.71
N ARG A 48 -2.28 17.03 5.15
CA ARG A 48 -2.83 18.11 4.31
C ARG A 48 -1.74 19.04 3.77
N ALA A 49 -0.71 19.32 4.57
CA ALA A 49 0.40 20.16 4.14
C ALA A 49 1.30 19.51 3.08
N LEU A 50 1.32 18.17 3.02
CA LEU A 50 2.08 17.41 2.02
C LEU A 50 1.28 17.20 0.72
N LEU A 51 -0.04 16.99 0.82
CA LEU A 51 -0.87 16.62 -0.35
C LEU A 51 -0.70 17.60 -1.52
N PRO A 52 -0.50 17.14 -2.76
CA PRO A 52 -0.44 18.03 -3.92
C PRO A 52 -1.71 18.88 -4.08
N GLU A 53 -1.60 19.98 -4.83
CA GLU A 53 -2.76 20.81 -5.16
C GLU A 53 -3.86 19.98 -5.85
N GLY A 54 -5.12 20.28 -5.52
CA GLY A 54 -6.29 19.55 -6.03
C GLY A 54 -6.64 18.26 -5.27
N PHE A 55 -5.76 17.75 -4.41
CA PHE A 55 -6.07 16.59 -3.57
C PHE A 55 -6.58 17.01 -2.19
N GLU A 56 -7.69 16.40 -1.77
CA GLU A 56 -8.29 16.63 -0.45
C GLU A 56 -8.08 15.43 0.47
N SER A 57 -7.53 15.63 1.67
CA SER A 57 -7.39 14.57 2.67
C SER A 57 -8.75 14.13 3.21
N LEU A 58 -9.09 12.85 3.07
CA LEU A 58 -10.38 12.32 3.56
C LEU A 58 -10.36 11.90 5.02
N ARG A 59 -9.24 11.35 5.48
CA ARG A 59 -9.11 10.77 6.83
C ARG A 59 -7.65 10.93 7.33
N PRO A 60 -7.43 10.99 8.65
CA PRO A 60 -6.10 11.06 9.27
C PRO A 60 -5.38 9.71 9.23
N VAL A 61 -5.12 9.17 8.03
CA VAL A 61 -4.62 7.80 7.85
C VAL A 61 -3.48 7.74 6.85
N LEU A 62 -2.47 6.94 7.18
CA LEU A 62 -1.53 6.41 6.21
C LEU A 62 -1.68 4.88 6.15
N ARG A 63 -1.67 4.33 4.93
CA ARG A 63 -1.85 2.90 4.66
C ARG A 63 -0.62 2.32 4.01
N ILE A 64 -0.17 1.20 4.53
CA ILE A 64 0.82 0.34 3.90
C ILE A 64 0.08 -0.87 3.34
N ASN A 65 0.21 -1.08 2.04
CA ASN A 65 -0.26 -2.27 1.36
C ASN A 65 0.97 -3.04 0.88
N THR A 66 1.11 -4.30 1.27
CA THR A 66 2.20 -5.16 0.81
C THR A 66 1.63 -6.40 0.16
N GLU A 67 2.24 -6.88 -0.92
CA GLU A 67 1.83 -8.11 -1.59
C GLU A 67 3.02 -9.06 -1.65
N ILE A 68 2.78 -10.36 -1.42
CA ILE A 68 3.67 -11.42 -1.86
C ILE A 68 3.01 -12.08 -3.08
N ARG A 69 3.70 -12.02 -4.22
CA ARG A 69 3.24 -12.49 -5.53
C ARG A 69 3.91 -13.82 -5.85
N ASP A 70 3.10 -14.84 -6.14
CA ASP A 70 3.50 -16.24 -6.42
C ASP A 70 4.42 -16.86 -5.38
N GLY A 71 4.40 -16.34 -4.15
CA GLY A 71 5.35 -16.74 -3.11
C GLY A 71 6.81 -16.43 -3.45
N LYS A 72 7.08 -15.52 -4.40
CA LYS A 72 8.43 -15.24 -4.93
C LYS A 72 8.86 -13.79 -4.75
N ARG A 73 7.94 -12.83 -4.93
CA ARG A 73 8.29 -11.41 -4.98
C ARG A 73 7.43 -10.60 -4.04
N ALA A 74 8.06 -9.71 -3.26
CA ALA A 74 7.36 -8.78 -2.39
C ALA A 74 7.20 -7.41 -3.06
N TYR A 75 6.09 -6.76 -2.75
CA TYR A 75 5.71 -5.43 -3.22
C TYR A 75 5.24 -4.59 -2.02
N ILE A 76 5.53 -3.30 -2.02
CA ILE A 76 5.10 -2.35 -0.98
C ILE A 76 4.50 -1.12 -1.66
N GLU A 77 3.34 -0.67 -1.19
CA GLU A 77 2.74 0.63 -1.49
C GLU A 77 2.48 1.41 -0.22
N PHE A 78 2.82 2.70 -0.26
CA PHE A 78 2.50 3.65 0.78
C PHE A 78 1.46 4.64 0.27
N ASN A 79 0.36 4.80 1.01
CA ASN A 79 -0.81 5.52 0.52
C ASN A 79 -1.47 6.41 1.59
N THR A 80 -2.21 7.43 1.14
CA THR A 80 -3.11 8.25 1.98
C THR A 80 -4.50 8.36 1.32
N PRO A 81 -5.61 8.36 2.08
CA PRO A 81 -6.94 8.44 1.48
C PRO A 81 -7.27 9.88 1.06
N VAL A 82 -7.72 10.05 -0.18
CA VAL A 82 -7.96 11.35 -0.81
C VAL A 82 -9.24 11.39 -1.64
N ALA A 83 -9.77 12.60 -1.85
CA ALA A 83 -10.65 12.90 -2.96
C ALA A 83 -9.93 13.79 -3.98
N HIS A 84 -10.18 13.52 -5.27
CA HIS A 84 -9.66 14.28 -6.40
C HIS A 84 -10.50 14.00 -7.64
N ASP A 85 -10.82 15.03 -8.43
CA ASP A 85 -11.57 14.93 -9.69
C ASP A 85 -12.86 14.09 -9.59
N GLY A 86 -13.64 14.33 -8.54
CA GLY A 86 -14.91 13.63 -8.29
C GLY A 86 -14.78 12.18 -7.85
N LYS A 87 -13.56 11.65 -7.73
CA LYS A 87 -13.27 10.29 -7.26
C LYS A 87 -12.75 10.30 -5.83
N ARG A 88 -13.00 9.21 -5.11
CA ARG A 88 -12.58 8.98 -3.73
C ARG A 88 -11.76 7.70 -3.69
N GLY A 89 -10.56 7.75 -3.12
CA GLY A 89 -9.68 6.59 -3.14
C GLY A 89 -8.38 6.82 -2.40
N TRP A 90 -7.32 6.18 -2.87
CA TRP A 90 -5.99 6.25 -2.27
C TRP A 90 -5.02 6.99 -3.19
N LEU A 91 -4.27 7.95 -2.65
CA LEU A 91 -3.13 8.52 -3.34
C LEU A 91 -1.90 7.67 -3.05
N ASN A 92 -1.28 7.13 -4.09
CA ASN A 92 0.02 6.45 -3.98
C ASN A 92 1.10 7.51 -3.71
N ILE A 93 1.70 7.41 -2.53
CA ILE A 93 2.83 8.22 -2.10
C ILE A 93 4.10 7.69 -2.77
N ALA A 94 4.30 6.37 -2.67
CA ALA A 94 5.39 5.63 -3.30
C ALA A 94 5.05 4.13 -3.37
N HIS A 95 5.77 3.42 -4.22
CA HIS A 95 5.74 1.96 -4.27
C HIS A 95 7.13 1.40 -4.62
N TRP A 96 7.38 0.16 -4.23
CA TRP A 96 8.64 -0.55 -4.44
C TRP A 96 8.37 -2.03 -4.69
N GLU A 97 9.23 -2.72 -5.45
CA GLU A 97 9.02 -4.12 -5.79
C GLU A 97 10.29 -4.98 -5.92
N GLY A 98 10.39 -6.02 -5.10
CA GLY A 98 11.40 -7.08 -5.19
C GLY A 98 12.84 -6.63 -4.92
N ASP A 99 13.78 -7.45 -5.39
CA ASP A 99 15.21 -7.38 -5.04
C ASP A 99 15.87 -6.05 -5.44
N GLN A 100 15.43 -5.46 -6.55
CA GLN A 100 15.95 -4.19 -7.06
C GLN A 100 15.77 -3.02 -6.06
N ASP A 101 14.73 -3.10 -5.23
CA ASP A 101 14.43 -2.13 -4.17
C ASP A 101 14.82 -2.67 -2.79
N GLY A 102 15.50 -3.81 -2.75
CA GLY A 102 15.93 -4.48 -1.53
C GLY A 102 14.78 -5.01 -0.68
N ILE A 103 13.62 -5.30 -1.28
CA ILE A 103 12.46 -5.84 -0.55
C ILE A 103 12.55 -7.35 -0.50
N SER A 104 12.45 -7.88 0.71
CA SER A 104 12.42 -9.30 0.99
C SER A 104 11.24 -9.64 1.91
N PHE A 105 10.92 -10.92 2.00
CA PHE A 105 9.97 -11.42 2.97
C PHE A 105 10.46 -12.72 3.61
N GLU A 106 10.04 -12.97 4.84
CA GLU A 106 10.28 -14.21 5.58
C GLU A 106 8.97 -14.69 6.22
N ARG A 107 8.78 -16.01 6.27
CA ARG A 107 7.66 -16.64 6.98
C ARG A 107 8.18 -17.49 8.13
N LYS A 108 7.60 -17.30 9.32
CA LYS A 108 7.93 -18.07 10.51
C LYS A 108 6.65 -18.38 11.30
N GLY A 109 6.15 -19.60 11.13
CA GLY A 109 4.88 -20.01 11.74
C GLY A 109 3.71 -19.22 11.14
N ASP A 110 2.96 -18.53 12.00
CA ASP A 110 1.83 -17.65 11.65
C ASP A 110 2.27 -16.20 11.36
N ALA A 111 3.58 -15.91 11.42
CA ALA A 111 4.14 -14.60 11.17
C ALA A 111 4.74 -14.48 9.76
N THR A 112 4.46 -13.37 9.09
CA THR A 112 5.09 -12.95 7.85
C THR A 112 5.76 -11.60 8.06
N THR A 113 7.04 -11.51 7.76
CA THR A 113 7.81 -10.26 7.84
C THR A 113 8.14 -9.78 6.44
N ILE A 114 7.86 -8.50 6.15
CA ILE A 114 8.33 -7.78 4.97
C ILE A 114 9.44 -6.82 5.42
N SER A 115 10.58 -6.83 4.74
CA SER A 115 11.74 -6.00 5.10
C SER A 115 12.40 -5.36 3.88
N SER A 116 12.84 -4.11 4.06
CA SER A 116 13.71 -3.36 3.16
C SER A 116 14.70 -2.50 3.99
N PRO A 117 15.69 -1.84 3.37
CA PRO A 117 16.58 -0.92 4.09
C PRO A 117 15.86 0.22 4.81
N PHE A 118 14.68 0.62 4.34
CA PHE A 118 13.92 1.77 4.83
C PHE A 118 12.61 1.36 5.51
N PHE A 119 12.31 0.06 5.62
CA PHE A 119 11.03 -0.41 6.13
C PHE A 119 11.11 -1.79 6.76
N HIS A 120 10.36 -1.97 7.84
CA HIS A 120 10.17 -3.27 8.46
C HIS A 120 8.72 -3.41 8.92
N LEU A 121 8.11 -4.56 8.62
CA LEU A 121 6.73 -4.85 8.99
C LEU A 121 6.57 -6.34 9.25
N GLU A 122 6.10 -6.67 10.45
CA GLU A 122 5.71 -8.02 10.82
C GLU A 122 4.18 -8.07 10.92
N TYR A 123 3.59 -9.05 10.26
CA TYR A 123 2.18 -9.43 10.41
C TYR A 123 2.10 -10.77 11.12
N LYS A 124 1.11 -10.91 12.00
CA LYS A 124 0.76 -12.17 12.65
C LYS A 124 -0.73 -12.42 12.50
N GLY A 125 -1.08 -13.50 11.79
CA GLY A 125 -2.47 -13.93 11.65
C GLY A 125 -3.09 -14.27 13.00
N VAL A 126 -4.33 -13.85 13.24
CA VAL A 126 -5.07 -14.21 14.47
C VAL A 126 -6.12 -15.30 14.24
N GLY A 127 -6.23 -15.83 13.02
CA GLY A 127 -7.18 -16.90 12.67
C GLY A 127 -8.66 -16.48 12.68
N ILE A 128 -8.94 -15.17 12.64
CA ILE A 128 -10.30 -14.62 12.59
C ILE A 128 -10.53 -14.05 11.20
N GLU A 129 -11.52 -14.57 10.50
CA GLU A 129 -11.90 -14.11 9.16
C GLU A 129 -13.20 -13.30 9.17
N GLY A 130 -13.31 -12.34 8.25
CA GLY A 130 -14.54 -11.62 8.00
C GLY A 130 -14.45 -10.67 6.80
N GLY A 131 -15.58 -10.05 6.46
CA GLY A 131 -15.60 -8.94 5.50
C GLY A 131 -15.12 -7.64 6.13
N CYS A 132 -14.32 -6.84 5.41
CA CYS A 132 -13.93 -5.51 5.87
C CYS A 132 -15.02 -4.49 5.50
N PRO A 133 -15.60 -3.73 6.45
CA PRO A 133 -16.61 -2.71 6.13
C PRO A 133 -16.10 -1.56 5.25
N ALA A 134 -14.78 -1.38 5.13
CA ALA A 134 -14.14 -0.17 4.60
C ALA A 134 -14.09 -0.06 3.06
N GLU A 135 -14.65 -1.01 2.32
CA GLU A 135 -14.51 -1.08 0.84
C GLU A 135 -15.55 -0.27 0.06
N LYS A 136 -16.59 0.27 0.72
CA LYS A 136 -17.72 0.91 0.02
C LYS A 136 -17.45 2.31 -0.52
N ASP A 137 -16.38 2.97 -0.07
CA ASP A 137 -16.04 4.36 -0.42
C ASP A 137 -14.68 4.47 -1.17
N ASN A 138 -14.29 3.44 -1.92
CA ASN A 138 -13.00 3.37 -2.61
C ASN A 138 -13.17 3.09 -4.11
N ASP A 139 -13.01 4.12 -4.93
CA ASP A 139 -13.05 4.01 -6.39
C ASP A 139 -11.76 3.41 -6.96
N GLY A 140 -10.63 3.47 -6.22
CA GLY A 140 -9.32 3.05 -6.72
C GLY A 140 -8.13 3.81 -6.13
N CYS A 141 -6.99 3.75 -6.83
CA CYS A 141 -5.73 4.37 -6.44
C CYS A 141 -5.21 5.34 -7.52
N PHE A 142 -4.85 6.55 -7.12
CA PHE A 142 -4.14 7.52 -7.94
C PHE A 142 -2.64 7.25 -7.88
N PHE A 143 -2.02 7.00 -9.02
CA PHE A 143 -0.57 6.91 -9.16
C PHE A 143 -0.04 8.22 -9.71
N ARG A 144 0.96 8.78 -9.03
CA ARG A 144 1.68 9.98 -9.46
C ARG A 144 2.95 9.59 -10.21
N GLY A 145 3.47 10.48 -11.04
CA GLY A 145 4.70 10.26 -11.80
C GLY A 145 4.72 11.11 -13.07
N GLU A 146 5.59 10.74 -14.01
CA GLU A 146 5.64 11.36 -15.35
C GLU A 146 4.36 11.11 -16.14
N ASP A 147 3.74 9.95 -15.95
CA ASP A 147 2.45 9.56 -16.53
C ASP A 147 1.47 9.20 -15.39
N PRO A 148 0.76 10.19 -14.81
CA PRO A 148 -0.17 9.95 -13.73
C PRO A 148 -1.40 9.20 -14.23
N PHE A 149 -1.82 8.17 -13.50
CA PHE A 149 -3.00 7.38 -13.87
C PHE A 149 -3.83 6.98 -12.65
N PHE A 150 -5.09 6.65 -12.90
CA PHE A 150 -6.00 6.13 -11.89
C PHE A 150 -6.23 4.63 -12.12
N ARG A 151 -5.88 3.80 -11.13
CA ARG A 151 -6.16 2.37 -11.12
C ARG A 151 -7.50 2.12 -10.40
N PRO A 152 -8.56 1.64 -11.07
CA PRO A 152 -9.81 1.29 -10.41
C PRO A 152 -9.63 0.24 -9.33
N SER A 153 -10.52 0.23 -8.33
CA SER A 153 -10.54 -0.81 -7.30
C SER A 153 -10.82 -2.19 -7.90
N GLU A 154 -10.05 -3.19 -7.48
CA GLU A 154 -10.30 -4.59 -7.81
C GLU A 154 -11.40 -5.16 -6.90
N SER A 155 -12.27 -5.99 -7.48
CA SER A 155 -13.29 -6.71 -6.72
C SER A 155 -12.68 -7.98 -6.14
N ILE A 156 -12.42 -7.99 -4.84
CA ILE A 156 -11.89 -9.16 -4.12
C ILE A 156 -13.01 -9.77 -3.27
N SER A 157 -13.45 -10.98 -3.63
CA SER A 157 -14.51 -11.71 -2.90
C SER A 157 -13.98 -12.56 -1.75
N SER A 158 -12.67 -12.76 -1.66
CA SER A 158 -12.02 -13.53 -0.60
C SER A 158 -12.21 -12.90 0.78
N ASN A 159 -12.35 -13.76 1.79
CA ASN A 159 -12.37 -13.33 3.19
C ASN A 159 -11.02 -12.69 3.57
N LYS A 160 -11.10 -11.76 4.52
CA LYS A 160 -9.93 -11.10 5.09
C LYS A 160 -9.66 -11.71 6.46
N GLU A 161 -8.44 -12.16 6.67
CA GLU A 161 -7.95 -12.64 7.97
C GLU A 161 -7.41 -11.44 8.75
N PHE A 162 -7.98 -11.13 9.92
CA PHE A 162 -7.45 -10.08 10.78
C PHE A 162 -6.07 -10.45 11.31
N CYS A 163 -5.23 -9.44 11.51
CA CYS A 163 -3.85 -9.64 11.96
C CYS A 163 -3.46 -8.65 13.04
N ASP A 164 -2.56 -9.08 13.92
CA ASP A 164 -1.71 -8.16 14.64
C ASP A 164 -0.51 -7.77 13.76
N CYS A 165 0.03 -6.57 13.97
CA CYS A 165 1.22 -6.12 13.27
C CYS A 165 2.10 -5.18 14.09
N ALA A 166 3.37 -5.12 13.71
CA ALA A 166 4.32 -4.12 14.17
C ALA A 166 5.10 -3.60 12.97
N PHE A 167 5.24 -2.28 12.86
CA PHE A 167 5.94 -1.66 11.74
C PHE A 167 6.91 -0.57 12.20
N GLU A 168 7.89 -0.31 11.35
CA GLU A 168 8.86 0.76 11.52
C GLU A 168 9.33 1.24 10.15
N TRP A 169 9.14 2.54 9.88
CA TRP A 169 9.86 3.24 8.81
C TRP A 169 11.27 3.58 9.27
N ARG A 170 12.21 3.58 8.32
CA ARG A 170 13.66 3.73 8.58
C ARG A 170 14.35 4.59 7.51
N PHE A 171 13.66 5.59 6.96
CA PHE A 171 14.34 6.58 6.11
C PHE A 171 15.26 7.46 6.97
N HIS A 172 14.80 7.84 8.16
CA HIS A 172 15.54 8.64 9.13
C HIS A 172 15.29 8.17 10.58
N GLU A 173 16.13 8.64 11.49
CA GLU A 173 15.90 8.46 12.93
C GLU A 173 14.64 9.20 13.38
N GLY A 174 13.76 8.52 14.10
CA GLY A 174 12.52 9.09 14.61
C GLY A 174 11.32 8.96 13.67
N ASP A 175 11.48 8.29 12.52
CA ASP A 175 10.37 7.93 11.64
C ASP A 175 9.30 7.10 12.36
N ALA A 176 8.09 7.10 11.79
CA ALA A 176 6.95 6.47 12.40
C ALA A 176 7.13 4.96 12.56
N LYS A 177 6.78 4.50 13.76
CA LYS A 177 6.67 3.09 14.13
C LYS A 177 5.46 2.90 15.02
N GLY A 178 4.90 1.69 14.98
CA GLY A 178 3.67 1.40 15.73
C GLY A 178 3.39 -0.08 15.82
N LYS A 179 2.49 -0.42 16.74
CA LYS A 179 2.01 -1.78 16.96
C LYS A 179 0.49 -1.81 17.05
N SER A 180 -0.12 -2.86 16.50
CA SER A 180 -1.54 -3.14 16.72
C SER A 180 -1.83 -3.40 18.19
N ILE A 181 -3.10 -3.16 18.55
CA ILE A 181 -3.63 -3.42 19.90
C ILE A 181 -4.73 -4.51 19.87
N GLY A 182 -4.75 -5.33 18.81
CA GLY A 182 -5.78 -6.35 18.59
C GLY A 182 -7.19 -5.80 18.32
N LYS A 183 -7.32 -4.55 17.87
CA LYS A 183 -8.62 -3.90 17.58
C LYS A 183 -8.56 -3.11 16.29
N THR A 184 -9.68 -3.10 15.58
CA THR A 184 -9.93 -2.18 14.47
C THR A 184 -10.53 -0.88 15.00
N LEU A 185 -9.89 0.25 14.69
CA LEU A 185 -10.29 1.58 15.12
C LEU A 185 -10.74 2.41 13.91
N PRO A 186 -11.83 3.18 14.02
CA PRO A 186 -12.24 4.09 12.96
C PRO A 186 -11.32 5.31 12.92
N ALA A 187 -11.14 5.89 11.73
CA ALA A 187 -10.54 7.20 11.54
C ALA A 187 -11.55 8.12 10.84
N PHE A 188 -12.01 9.13 11.57
CA PHE A 188 -12.93 10.14 11.06
C PHE A 188 -12.17 11.38 10.57
N LEU A 189 -12.73 12.06 9.57
CA LEU A 189 -12.27 13.38 9.15
C LEU A 189 -12.20 14.33 10.35
N GLN A 190 -11.09 15.03 10.49
CA GLN A 190 -10.84 16.00 11.55
C GLN A 190 -11.00 17.42 10.98
N GLU A 191 -11.49 18.36 11.77
CA GLU A 191 -11.40 19.78 11.40
C GLU A 191 -9.94 20.22 11.35
N SER A 192 -9.62 21.18 10.48
CA SER A 192 -8.27 21.76 10.43
C SER A 192 -8.06 22.69 11.62
N LYS A 193 -6.96 22.50 12.34
CA LYS A 193 -6.60 23.21 13.58
C LYS A 193 -5.27 23.93 13.48
N THR A 194 -4.31 23.34 12.78
CA THR A 194 -2.94 23.84 12.64
C THR A 194 -2.59 24.00 11.17
N ARG A 195 -2.02 25.14 10.80
CA ARG A 195 -1.49 25.35 9.45
C ARG A 195 0.02 25.11 9.46
N TYR A 196 0.44 23.99 8.88
CA TYR A 196 1.86 23.72 8.64
C TYR A 196 2.33 24.36 7.33
N GLU A 197 3.64 24.56 7.22
CA GLU A 197 4.27 24.92 5.94
C GLU A 197 4.06 23.78 4.94
N ARG A 198 3.86 24.14 3.67
CA ARG A 198 3.70 23.16 2.60
C ARG A 198 5.05 22.54 2.28
N ASP A 199 5.02 21.24 2.03
CA ASP A 199 6.20 20.48 1.61
C ASP A 199 5.79 19.42 0.58
N GLU A 200 6.76 18.79 -0.07
CA GLU A 200 6.52 17.74 -1.05
C GLU A 200 6.00 16.46 -0.38
N LEU A 201 4.98 15.84 -0.98
CA LEU A 201 4.56 14.49 -0.60
C LEU A 201 5.58 13.47 -1.12
N THR A 202 6.58 13.17 -0.30
CA THR A 202 7.57 12.11 -0.48
C THR A 202 7.34 10.99 0.53
N PRO A 203 7.83 9.75 0.30
CA PRO A 203 7.75 8.70 1.29
C PRO A 203 8.48 9.06 2.60
N GLU A 204 9.61 9.78 2.52
CA GLU A 204 10.35 10.27 3.69
C GLU A 204 9.51 11.24 4.54
N ASN A 205 8.91 12.25 3.90
CA ASN A 205 8.10 13.25 4.60
C ASN A 205 6.83 12.64 5.21
N ALA A 206 6.21 11.69 4.51
CA ALA A 206 5.04 10.98 5.03
C ALA A 206 5.41 10.01 6.17
N ALA A 207 6.56 9.32 6.08
CA ALA A 207 7.06 8.42 7.13
C ALA A 207 7.46 9.17 8.40
N ALA A 208 7.87 10.44 8.29
CA ALA A 208 8.18 11.30 9.42
C ALA A 208 6.95 11.72 10.25
N ILE A 209 5.73 11.53 9.74
CA ILE A 209 4.50 11.86 10.49
C ILE A 209 4.26 10.77 11.55
N PRO A 210 4.30 11.10 12.86
CA PRO A 210 4.23 10.09 13.92
C PRO A 210 2.96 9.23 13.84
N CYS A 211 3.15 7.93 14.08
CA CYS A 211 2.04 7.02 14.26
C CYS A 211 1.38 7.26 15.62
N ASN A 212 0.12 7.69 15.61
CA ASN A 212 -0.68 7.79 16.84
C ASN A 212 -1.08 6.38 17.34
N GLN A 213 -1.58 5.53 16.44
CA GLN A 213 -2.00 4.16 16.72
C GLN A 213 -2.22 3.41 15.39
N VAL A 214 -1.83 2.13 15.32
CA VAL A 214 -2.27 1.23 14.24
C VAL A 214 -3.79 1.04 14.36
N LEU A 215 -4.50 1.33 13.28
CA LEU A 215 -5.96 1.35 13.21
C LEU A 215 -6.56 0.01 12.78
N GLY A 216 -5.79 -0.82 12.09
CA GLY A 216 -6.25 -2.13 11.65
C GLY A 216 -5.29 -2.75 10.65
N SER A 217 -5.30 -4.08 10.63
CA SER A 217 -4.50 -4.87 9.71
C SER A 217 -5.21 -6.17 9.34
N TYR A 218 -5.02 -6.61 8.10
CA TYR A 218 -5.56 -7.86 7.60
C TYR A 218 -4.71 -8.47 6.49
N ILE A 219 -4.91 -9.76 6.25
CA ILE A 219 -4.40 -10.51 5.10
C ILE A 219 -5.58 -10.90 4.20
N VAL A 220 -5.40 -10.86 2.89
CA VAL A 220 -6.33 -11.41 1.92
C VAL A 220 -5.56 -12.15 0.84
N ARG A 221 -6.09 -13.31 0.42
CA ARG A 221 -5.47 -14.18 -0.57
C ARG A 221 -6.42 -14.33 -1.76
N PHE A 222 -5.91 -14.08 -2.97
CA PHE A 222 -6.72 -14.10 -4.20
C PHE A 222 -5.85 -14.28 -5.44
N GLU A 223 -6.49 -14.49 -6.58
CA GLU A 223 -5.88 -14.66 -7.89
C GLU A 223 -6.05 -13.36 -8.71
N ARG A 224 -4.99 -12.93 -9.41
CA ARG A 224 -4.98 -11.74 -10.28
C ARG A 224 -4.51 -12.09 -11.69
#